data_AF-A0A1G0SST2-F1
#
_entry.id   AF-A0A1G0SST2-F1
#
_cell.length_a   1.000
_cell.length_b   1.000
_cell.length_c   1.000
_cell.angle_alpha   90.00
_cell.angle_beta   90.00
_cell.angle_gamma   90.00
#
_symmetry.space_group_name_H-M   'P 1'
#
loop_
_entity.id
_entity.type
_entity.pdbx_description
1 polymer ?
#
loop_
_entity_poly.entity_id
_entity_poly.type
_entity_poly.pdbx_seq_one_letter_code
_entity_poly.pdbx_strand_id
1 'polypeptide(L)'
;MIRDVECEKCNNCNDIIYTHQQSLSLEKKRISIELKSKPLLIPEQLRLLRKILNVSLDEISELLQVGKNSYGRWERGEVDITPSMNLLVHNLIEKFPIAKKNLLEAELNAEIEKVKKVHLKESTSLGEIMRNITASTEVLPIVVCSKIGIQGEMLVRIENNQIHPESLPIPIAVNIIRLLNIAIEVFKRLLENSLKIYNYQVTFVHARTPSHDNDAAIAKARSINKIIEKYHGSNSQESSKATISEDYLRQLEKHLKETGSNEVQIK
;
A
#
# COMPACT_ATOMS: atom_id res chain seq x y z
N MET A 1 -21.40 -9.22 -17.91
CA MET A 1 -22.04 -10.24 -18.78
C MET A 1 -22.37 -9.58 -20.10
N ILE A 2 -21.79 -10.04 -21.22
CA ILE A 2 -22.10 -9.48 -22.55
C ILE A 2 -23.49 -9.98 -22.92
N ARG A 3 -24.47 -9.07 -23.01
CA ARG A 3 -25.84 -9.40 -23.42
C ARG A 3 -25.94 -9.41 -24.95
N ASP A 4 -26.92 -10.15 -25.46
CA ASP A 4 -27.34 -10.13 -26.87
C ASP A 4 -26.25 -10.57 -27.87
N VAL A 5 -25.76 -11.80 -27.69
CA VAL A 5 -24.94 -12.47 -28.71
C VAL A 5 -25.70 -13.67 -29.24
N GLU A 6 -25.94 -13.67 -30.56
CA GLU A 6 -26.50 -14.81 -31.27
C GLU A 6 -25.60 -16.03 -31.03
N CYS A 7 -26.21 -17.12 -30.55
CA CYS A 7 -25.54 -18.37 -30.26
C CYS A 7 -26.42 -19.53 -30.67
N GLU A 8 -25.80 -20.61 -31.11
CA GLU A 8 -26.50 -21.85 -31.38
C GLU A 8 -26.55 -22.65 -30.08
N LYS A 9 -27.72 -23.19 -29.73
CA LYS A 9 -27.86 -24.09 -28.59
C LYS A 9 -27.98 -25.51 -29.10
N CYS A 10 -27.21 -26.43 -28.52
CA CYS A 10 -27.39 -27.83 -28.80
C CYS A 10 -28.76 -28.29 -28.28
N ASN A 11 -29.60 -28.82 -29.18
CA ASN A 11 -30.96 -29.25 -28.84
C ASN A 11 -31.01 -30.44 -27.85
N ASN A 12 -29.89 -31.13 -27.63
CA ASN A 12 -29.81 -32.30 -26.76
C ASN A 12 -29.27 -31.99 -25.34
N CYS A 13 -28.27 -31.12 -25.23
CA CYS A 13 -27.62 -30.81 -23.95
C CYS A 13 -27.74 -29.34 -23.51
N ASN A 14 -28.39 -28.48 -24.31
CA ASN A 14 -28.46 -27.03 -24.10
C ASN A 14 -27.09 -26.31 -24.05
N ASP A 15 -25.99 -26.98 -24.45
CA ASP A 15 -24.70 -26.34 -24.56
C ASP A 15 -24.75 -25.20 -25.59
N ILE A 16 -24.06 -24.11 -25.25
CA ILE A 16 -23.97 -22.93 -26.10
C ILE A 16 -22.76 -23.11 -27.02
N ILE A 17 -23.02 -23.19 -28.32
CA ILE A 17 -22.01 -23.31 -29.37
C ILE A 17 -21.92 -21.96 -30.07
N TYR A 18 -20.70 -21.45 -30.16
CA TYR A 18 -20.39 -20.25 -30.92
C TYR A 18 -19.69 -20.65 -32.22
N THR A 19 -20.12 -20.07 -33.34
CA THR A 19 -19.32 -20.10 -34.56
C THR A 19 -18.04 -19.29 -34.37
N HIS A 20 -17.01 -19.56 -35.17
CA HIS A 20 -15.74 -18.83 -35.10
C HIS A 20 -15.92 -17.30 -35.18
N GLN A 21 -16.82 -16.82 -36.04
CA GLN A 21 -17.11 -15.39 -36.17
C GLN A 21 -17.81 -14.83 -34.92
N GLN A 22 -18.75 -15.57 -34.32
CA GLN A 22 -19.40 -15.17 -33.07
C GLN A 22 -18.40 -15.11 -31.92
N SER A 23 -17.50 -16.11 -31.80
CA SER A 23 -16.41 -16.09 -30.81
C SER A 23 -15.50 -14.88 -30.97
N LEU A 24 -15.07 -14.54 -32.20
CA LEU A 24 -14.27 -13.35 -32.46
C LEU A 24 -15.01 -12.05 -32.11
N SER A 25 -16.32 -11.98 -32.39
CA SER A 25 -17.12 -10.81 -32.05
C SER A 25 -17.30 -10.64 -30.53
N LEU A 26 -17.46 -11.74 -29.81
CA LEU A 26 -17.49 -11.78 -28.35
C LEU A 26 -16.17 -11.34 -27.76
N GLU A 27 -15.06 -11.85 -28.28
CA GLU A 27 -13.71 -11.49 -27.85
C GLU A 27 -13.48 -9.98 -28.03
N LYS A 28 -13.86 -9.41 -29.18
CA LYS A 28 -13.78 -7.96 -29.43
C LYS A 28 -14.63 -7.16 -28.45
N LYS A 29 -15.87 -7.58 -28.21
CA LYS A 29 -16.77 -6.93 -27.23
C LYS A 29 -16.17 -7.02 -25.82
N ARG A 30 -15.67 -8.19 -25.42
CA ARG A 30 -14.99 -8.41 -24.12
C ARG A 30 -13.80 -7.47 -23.97
N ILE A 31 -12.89 -7.45 -24.94
CA ILE A 31 -11.72 -6.58 -24.94
C ILE A 31 -12.16 -5.11 -24.83
N SER A 32 -13.17 -4.68 -25.59
CA SER A 32 -13.66 -3.29 -25.51
C SER A 32 -14.26 -2.91 -24.16
N ILE A 33 -14.86 -3.87 -23.45
CA ILE A 33 -15.36 -3.66 -22.08
C ILE A 33 -14.19 -3.60 -21.11
N GLU A 34 -13.24 -4.53 -21.21
CA GLU A 34 -12.04 -4.56 -20.36
C GLU A 34 -11.17 -3.31 -20.54
N LEU A 35 -11.03 -2.81 -21.78
CA LEU A 35 -10.34 -1.56 -22.10
C LEU A 35 -11.01 -0.34 -21.46
N LYS A 36 -12.33 -0.38 -21.27
CA LYS A 36 -13.09 0.71 -20.64
C LYS A 36 -13.15 0.60 -19.12
N SER A 37 -12.97 -0.59 -18.55
CA SER A 37 -13.13 -0.82 -17.12
C SER A 37 -11.84 -0.66 -16.31
N LYS A 38 -10.67 -0.88 -16.92
CA LYS A 38 -9.39 -0.78 -16.22
C LYS A 38 -8.81 0.64 -16.33
N PRO A 39 -8.53 1.32 -15.20
CA PRO A 39 -7.92 2.64 -15.24
C PRO A 39 -6.52 2.57 -15.87
N LEU A 40 -6.13 3.65 -16.56
CA LEU A 40 -4.78 3.79 -17.10
C LEU A 40 -3.77 3.91 -15.96
N LEU A 41 -2.71 3.11 -16.02
CA LEU A 41 -1.65 3.16 -15.03
C LEU A 41 -0.81 4.42 -15.21
N ILE A 42 -0.58 5.15 -14.11
CA ILE A 42 0.29 6.32 -14.11
C ILE A 42 1.78 5.91 -14.06
N PRO A 43 2.71 6.79 -14.46
CA PRO A 43 4.15 6.48 -14.50
C PRO A 43 4.71 5.91 -13.18
N GLU A 44 4.21 6.41 -12.05
CA GLU A 44 4.62 5.95 -10.72
C GLU A 44 4.18 4.51 -10.43
N GLN A 45 2.97 4.11 -10.87
CA GLN A 45 2.47 2.75 -10.71
C GLN A 45 3.26 1.77 -11.57
N LEU A 46 3.65 2.16 -12.80
CA LEU A 46 4.50 1.35 -13.67
C LEU A 46 5.89 1.15 -13.05
N ARG A 47 6.49 2.23 -12.55
CA ARG A 47 7.77 2.16 -11.83
C ARG A 47 7.68 1.28 -10.59
N LEU A 48 6.58 1.39 -9.85
CA LEU A 48 6.34 0.56 -8.66
C LEU A 48 6.17 -0.91 -9.03
N LEU A 49 5.43 -1.23 -10.10
CA LEU A 49 5.30 -2.59 -10.64
C LEU A 49 6.65 -3.22 -10.92
N ARG A 50 7.52 -2.51 -11.65
CA ARG A 50 8.86 -3.02 -11.94
C ARG A 50 9.66 -3.31 -10.67
N LYS A 51 9.59 -2.41 -9.68
CA LYS A 51 10.28 -2.63 -8.39
C LYS A 51 9.69 -3.78 -7.58
N ILE A 52 8.36 -3.98 -7.60
CA ILE A 52 7.69 -5.11 -6.94
C ILE A 52 8.13 -6.44 -7.57
N LEU A 53 8.20 -6.50 -8.90
CA LEU A 53 8.67 -7.68 -9.62
C LEU A 53 10.19 -7.87 -9.54
N ASN A 54 10.92 -6.85 -9.06
CA ASN A 54 12.37 -6.83 -8.96
C ASN A 54 13.07 -7.16 -10.29
N VAL A 55 12.63 -6.52 -11.36
CA VAL A 55 13.19 -6.69 -12.71
C VAL A 55 13.77 -5.36 -13.24
N SER A 56 14.70 -5.47 -14.17
CA SER A 56 15.26 -4.36 -14.93
C SER A 56 14.29 -3.84 -16.00
N LEU A 57 14.63 -2.70 -16.62
CA LEU A 57 13.84 -2.15 -17.73
C LEU A 57 13.84 -3.08 -18.95
N ASP A 58 14.97 -3.72 -19.24
CA ASP A 58 15.08 -4.65 -20.37
C ASP A 58 14.22 -5.90 -20.12
N GLU A 59 14.31 -6.50 -18.92
CA GLU A 59 13.54 -7.69 -18.55
C GLU A 59 12.02 -7.42 -18.58
N ILE A 60 11.54 -6.28 -18.08
CA ILE A 60 10.10 -5.98 -18.14
C ILE A 60 9.61 -5.69 -19.56
N SER A 61 10.45 -5.08 -20.40
CA SER A 61 10.16 -4.90 -21.82
C SER A 61 10.08 -6.23 -22.56
N GLU A 62 10.97 -7.18 -22.24
CA GLU A 62 10.94 -8.55 -22.77
C GLU A 62 9.71 -9.33 -22.28
N LEU A 63 9.39 -9.26 -20.98
CA LEU A 63 8.21 -9.90 -20.39
C LEU A 63 6.90 -9.43 -21.03
N LEU A 64 6.81 -8.14 -21.37
CA LEU A 64 5.64 -7.55 -22.04
C LEU A 64 5.71 -7.63 -23.57
N GLN A 65 6.84 -8.09 -24.12
CA GLN A 65 7.13 -8.09 -25.57
C GLN A 65 6.92 -6.72 -26.23
N VAL A 66 7.35 -5.66 -25.56
CA VAL A 66 7.29 -4.29 -26.06
C VAL A 66 8.68 -3.81 -26.49
N GLY A 67 8.73 -2.75 -27.30
CA GLY A 67 10.02 -2.13 -27.67
C GLY A 67 10.84 -1.77 -26.42
N LYS A 68 12.17 -1.97 -26.49
CA LYS A 68 13.12 -1.80 -25.37
C LYS A 68 12.99 -0.47 -24.62
N ASN A 69 12.64 0.60 -25.34
CA ASN A 69 12.50 1.93 -24.75
C ASN A 69 11.07 2.28 -24.34
N SER A 70 10.06 1.51 -24.78
CA SER A 70 8.65 1.86 -24.57
C SER A 70 8.29 1.92 -23.09
N TYR A 71 8.66 0.89 -22.33
CA TYR A 71 8.34 0.82 -20.90
C TYR A 71 9.02 1.94 -20.10
N GLY A 72 10.30 2.21 -20.38
CA GLY A 72 11.03 3.30 -19.74
C GLY A 72 10.44 4.68 -20.03
N ARG A 73 9.92 4.92 -21.24
CA ARG A 73 9.23 6.17 -21.59
C ARG A 73 7.93 6.33 -20.80
N TRP A 74 7.19 5.25 -20.59
CA TRP A 74 5.98 5.26 -19.75
C TRP A 74 6.31 5.54 -18.28
N GLU A 75 7.35 4.92 -17.71
CA GLU A 75 7.77 5.19 -16.32
C GLU A 75 8.22 6.63 -16.08
N ARG A 76 8.71 7.32 -17.12
CA ARG A 76 9.13 8.73 -17.05
C ARG A 76 8.00 9.70 -17.39
N GLY A 77 6.85 9.22 -17.87
CA GLY A 77 5.75 10.07 -18.33
C GLY A 77 6.06 10.82 -19.62
N GLU A 78 7.04 10.36 -20.41
CA GLU A 78 7.36 10.97 -21.72
C GLU A 78 6.31 10.62 -22.78
N VAL A 79 5.62 9.49 -22.59
CA VAL A 79 4.56 8.99 -23.45
C VAL A 79 3.51 8.32 -22.56
N ASP A 80 2.24 8.60 -22.82
CA ASP A 80 1.14 7.92 -22.16
C ASP A 80 1.01 6.47 -22.64
N ILE A 81 0.71 5.57 -21.71
CA ILE A 81 0.43 4.19 -22.05
C ILE A 81 -0.90 4.10 -22.80
N THR A 82 -0.91 3.44 -23.95
CA THR A 82 -2.15 3.25 -24.70
C THR A 82 -3.06 2.25 -23.98
N PRO A 83 -4.40 2.33 -24.16
CA PRO A 83 -5.33 1.39 -23.50
C PRO A 83 -4.99 -0.09 -23.75
N SER A 84 -4.58 -0.46 -24.97
CA SER A 84 -4.18 -1.83 -25.30
C SER A 84 -2.93 -2.28 -24.54
N MET A 85 -1.94 -1.41 -24.41
CA MET A 85 -0.73 -1.70 -23.64
C MET A 85 -1.02 -1.73 -22.14
N ASN A 86 -1.91 -0.87 -21.66
CA ASN A 86 -2.38 -0.88 -20.28
C ASN A 86 -3.03 -2.21 -19.93
N LEU A 87 -3.85 -2.77 -20.84
CA LEU A 87 -4.44 -4.10 -20.64
C LEU A 87 -3.38 -5.20 -20.54
N LEU A 88 -2.31 -5.15 -21.34
CA LEU A 88 -1.19 -6.10 -21.22
C LEU A 88 -0.52 -6.01 -19.85
N VAL A 89 -0.27 -4.80 -19.35
CA VAL A 89 0.33 -4.59 -18.02
C VAL A 89 -0.61 -5.08 -16.91
N HIS A 90 -1.91 -4.81 -17.01
CA HIS A 90 -2.88 -5.34 -16.05
C HIS A 90 -2.96 -6.88 -16.06
N ASN A 91 -2.88 -7.50 -17.24
CA ASN A 91 -2.83 -8.96 -17.35
C ASN A 91 -1.54 -9.53 -16.75
N LEU A 92 -0.42 -8.80 -16.84
CA LEU A 92 0.81 -9.14 -16.12
C LEU A 92 0.56 -9.07 -14.61
N ILE A 93 0.01 -7.97 -14.09
CA ILE A 93 -0.30 -7.80 -12.65
C ILE A 93 -1.15 -8.96 -12.13
N GLU A 94 -2.18 -9.37 -12.86
CA GLU A 94 -3.07 -10.46 -12.47
C GLU A 94 -2.36 -11.83 -12.41
N LYS A 95 -1.32 -12.05 -13.22
CA LYS A 95 -0.53 -13.29 -13.23
C LYS A 95 0.46 -13.39 -12.07
N PHE A 96 0.85 -12.28 -11.46
CA PHE A 96 1.82 -12.25 -10.35
C PHE A 96 1.10 -11.88 -9.04
N PRO A 97 0.85 -12.85 -8.13
CA PRO A 97 0.11 -12.59 -6.89
C PRO A 97 0.67 -11.44 -6.06
N ILE A 98 2.00 -11.32 -6.00
CA ILE A 98 2.68 -10.24 -5.28
C ILE A 98 2.36 -8.86 -5.88
N ALA A 99 2.37 -8.73 -7.21
CA ALA A 99 2.01 -7.48 -7.89
C ALA A 99 0.53 -7.17 -7.69
N LYS A 100 -0.33 -8.19 -7.82
CA LYS A 100 -1.78 -8.08 -7.62
C LYS A 100 -2.11 -7.48 -6.25
N LYS A 101 -1.55 -8.04 -5.17
CA LYS A 101 -1.79 -7.59 -3.79
C LYS A 101 -1.25 -6.20 -3.47
N ASN A 102 -0.24 -5.76 -4.21
CA ASN A 102 0.47 -4.52 -3.93
C ASN A 102 0.08 -3.33 -4.82
N LEU A 103 -0.50 -3.59 -6.00
CA LEU A 103 -0.90 -2.53 -6.94
C LEU A 103 -2.40 -2.38 -7.10
N LEU A 104 -3.17 -3.47 -6.97
CA LEU A 104 -4.63 -3.36 -7.05
C LEU A 104 -5.15 -2.86 -5.72
N GLU A 105 -5.78 -1.68 -5.73
CA GLU A 105 -6.21 -1.00 -4.50
C GLU A 105 -7.16 -1.84 -3.66
N ALA A 106 -8.08 -2.56 -4.30
CA ALA A 106 -9.01 -3.44 -3.58
C ALA A 106 -8.29 -4.56 -2.81
N GLU A 107 -7.26 -5.16 -3.39
CA GLU A 107 -6.49 -6.24 -2.77
C GLU A 107 -5.57 -5.70 -1.67
N LEU A 108 -4.90 -4.58 -1.93
CA LEU A 108 -4.08 -3.88 -0.94
C LEU A 108 -4.90 -3.48 0.30
N ASN A 109 -6.07 -2.87 0.08
CA ASN A 109 -6.96 -2.46 1.16
C ASN A 109 -7.48 -3.68 1.94
N ALA A 110 -7.76 -4.80 1.26
CA ALA A 110 -8.16 -6.03 1.93
C ALA A 110 -7.05 -6.59 2.86
N GLU A 111 -5.79 -6.55 2.45
CA GLU A 111 -4.66 -6.96 3.30
C GLU A 111 -4.47 -6.03 4.50
N ILE A 112 -4.54 -4.71 4.30
CA ILE A 112 -4.45 -3.74 5.39
C ILE A 112 -5.61 -3.92 6.39
N GLU A 113 -6.82 -4.18 5.89
CA GLU A 113 -8.00 -4.40 6.72
C GLU A 113 -7.88 -5.66 7.60
N LYS A 114 -7.25 -6.73 7.10
CA LYS A 114 -6.94 -7.91 7.92
C LYS A 114 -6.06 -7.55 9.11
N VAL A 115 -5.02 -6.75 8.88
CA VAL A 115 -4.10 -6.32 9.95
C VAL A 115 -4.83 -5.45 10.97
N LYS A 116 -5.63 -4.49 10.50
CA LYS A 116 -6.41 -3.64 11.40
C LYS A 116 -7.29 -4.45 12.34
N LYS A 117 -8.03 -5.44 11.81
CA LYS A 117 -8.91 -6.29 12.63
C LYS A 117 -8.18 -7.03 13.74
N VAL A 118 -6.94 -7.43 13.51
CA VAL A 118 -6.15 -8.23 14.46
C VAL A 118 -5.34 -7.35 15.42
N HIS A 119 -4.77 -6.25 14.92
CA HIS A 119 -3.71 -5.50 15.58
C HIS A 119 -4.10 -4.09 16.02
N LEU A 120 -5.25 -3.54 15.57
CA LEU A 120 -5.70 -2.21 15.98
C LEU A 120 -6.42 -2.28 17.34
N LYS A 121 -5.62 -2.30 18.41
CA LYS A 121 -6.09 -2.33 19.80
C LYS A 121 -5.96 -0.93 20.42
N GLU A 122 -6.43 -0.78 21.66
CA GLU A 122 -6.34 0.50 22.39
C GLU A 122 -4.90 0.92 22.69
N SER A 123 -4.01 -0.04 22.94
CA SER A 123 -2.60 0.19 23.26
C SER A 123 -1.67 0.28 22.05
N THR A 124 -2.18 0.03 20.84
CA THR A 124 -1.37 -0.04 19.63
C THR A 124 -0.75 1.33 19.32
N SER A 125 0.55 1.34 19.00
CA SER A 125 1.26 2.52 18.52
C SER A 125 1.21 2.64 17.00
N LEU A 126 1.53 3.82 16.46
CA LEU A 126 1.69 4.00 15.02
C LEU A 126 2.82 3.11 14.48
N GLY A 127 3.95 3.05 15.19
CA GLY A 127 5.07 2.20 14.78
C GLY A 127 4.70 0.72 14.74
N GLU A 128 3.95 0.24 15.72
CA GLU A 128 3.49 -1.15 15.79
C GLU A 128 2.55 -1.49 14.63
N ILE A 129 1.55 -0.66 14.34
CA ILE A 129 0.61 -0.95 13.25
C ILE A 129 1.32 -0.95 11.89
N MET A 130 2.22 0.02 11.64
CA MET A 130 2.98 0.10 10.39
C MET A 130 3.86 -1.14 10.19
N ARG A 131 4.49 -1.62 11.26
CA ARG A 131 5.32 -2.82 11.24
C ARG A 131 4.48 -4.09 11.02
N ASN A 132 3.29 -4.17 11.59
CA ASN A 132 2.40 -5.31 11.39
C ASN A 132 1.84 -5.36 9.97
N ILE A 133 1.69 -4.22 9.29
CA ILE A 133 1.34 -4.22 7.86
C ILE A 133 2.42 -4.93 7.05
N THR A 134 3.68 -4.57 7.23
CA THR A 134 4.77 -5.16 6.43
C THR A 134 5.16 -6.57 6.89
N ALA A 135 4.97 -6.92 8.16
CA ALA A 135 5.38 -8.22 8.70
C ALA A 135 4.29 -9.30 8.64
N SER A 136 3.01 -8.93 8.77
CA SER A 136 1.88 -9.88 8.84
C SER A 136 1.13 -10.00 7.51
N THR A 137 1.53 -9.26 6.47
CA THR A 137 0.93 -9.33 5.13
C THR A 137 1.99 -9.48 4.05
N GLU A 138 1.56 -9.68 2.82
CA GLU A 138 2.41 -9.65 1.63
C GLU A 138 2.56 -8.23 1.05
N VAL A 139 2.16 -7.19 1.80
CA VAL A 139 2.34 -5.80 1.41
C VAL A 139 3.80 -5.39 1.60
N LEU A 140 4.43 -4.97 0.51
CA LEU A 140 5.84 -4.64 0.49
C LEU A 140 6.10 -3.25 1.10
N PRO A 141 7.22 -3.06 1.84
CA PRO A 141 7.58 -1.77 2.42
C PRO A 141 7.66 -0.64 1.39
N ILE A 142 8.12 -0.94 0.17
CA ILE A 142 8.23 0.06 -0.90
C ILE A 142 6.87 0.60 -1.34
N VAL A 143 5.83 -0.21 -1.26
CA VAL A 143 4.46 0.16 -1.62
C VAL A 143 3.87 1.06 -0.54
N VAL A 144 4.09 0.70 0.73
CA VAL A 144 3.75 1.54 1.89
C VAL A 144 4.43 2.91 1.79
N CYS A 145 5.74 2.93 1.53
CA CYS A 145 6.51 4.16 1.30
C CYS A 145 5.92 5.01 0.16
N SER A 146 5.61 4.37 -0.98
CA SER A 146 5.04 5.05 -2.14
C SER A 146 3.66 5.66 -1.85
N LYS A 147 2.78 4.95 -1.14
CA LYS A 147 1.44 5.44 -0.80
C LYS A 147 1.48 6.56 0.23
N ILE A 148 2.46 6.57 1.12
CA ILE A 148 2.62 7.60 2.15
C ILE A 148 3.39 8.82 1.64
N GLY A 149 4.28 8.62 0.65
CA GLY A 149 5.16 9.68 0.13
C GLY A 149 6.45 9.83 0.95
N ILE A 150 7.02 8.72 1.43
CA ILE A 150 8.24 8.71 2.25
C ILE A 150 9.30 7.76 1.69
N GLN A 151 10.54 7.92 2.16
CA GLN A 151 11.65 6.99 1.89
C GLN A 151 11.69 5.85 2.92
N GLY A 152 12.37 4.75 2.56
CA GLY A 152 12.47 3.56 3.41
C GLY A 152 13.04 3.83 4.80
N GLU A 153 14.05 4.70 4.91
CA GLU A 153 14.64 5.08 6.20
C GLU A 153 13.62 5.73 7.14
N MET A 154 12.78 6.61 6.60
CA MET A 154 11.71 7.26 7.37
C MET A 154 10.67 6.24 7.83
N LEU A 155 10.30 5.27 6.98
CA LEU A 155 9.39 4.19 7.37
C LEU A 155 9.98 3.39 8.53
N VAL A 156 11.27 3.00 8.47
CA VAL A 156 11.95 2.28 9.56
C VAL A 156 11.92 3.08 10.85
N ARG A 157 12.14 4.40 10.80
CA ARG A 157 12.07 5.27 11.98
C ARG A 157 10.65 5.36 12.55
N ILE A 158 9.61 5.41 11.70
CA ILE A 158 8.20 5.38 12.12
C ILE A 158 7.87 4.04 12.76
N GLU A 159 8.20 2.91 12.11
CA GLU A 159 7.99 1.54 12.63
C GLU A 159 8.61 1.37 14.03
N ASN A 160 9.67 2.10 14.31
CA ASN A 160 10.43 2.06 15.55
C ASN A 160 10.08 3.19 16.54
N ASN A 161 9.04 3.98 16.31
CA ASN A 161 8.66 5.12 17.16
C ASN A 161 9.85 6.05 17.47
N GLN A 162 10.79 6.22 16.53
CA GLN A 162 12.01 7.05 16.68
C GLN A 162 11.81 8.50 16.21
N ILE A 163 10.58 8.88 15.95
CA ILE A 163 10.20 10.20 15.48
C ILE A 163 9.17 10.72 16.46
N HIS A 164 9.36 11.96 16.92
CA HIS A 164 8.36 12.63 17.73
C HIS A 164 7.05 12.72 16.90
N PRO A 165 5.90 12.22 17.37
CA PRO A 165 4.68 12.11 16.57
C PRO A 165 4.23 13.41 15.89
N GLU A 166 4.42 14.56 16.53
CA GLU A 166 4.07 15.88 15.96
C GLU A 166 5.09 16.43 14.97
N SER A 167 6.28 15.84 14.90
CA SER A 167 7.28 16.19 13.88
C SER A 167 6.99 15.52 12.53
N LEU A 168 5.98 14.65 12.47
CA LEU A 168 5.52 14.05 11.23
C LEU A 168 4.87 15.14 10.36
N PRO A 169 5.31 15.35 9.11
CA PRO A 169 4.68 16.33 8.25
C PRO A 169 3.20 16.03 8.01
N ILE A 170 2.35 17.06 8.03
CA ILE A 170 0.90 16.92 7.86
C ILE A 170 0.51 16.11 6.61
N PRO A 171 1.09 16.34 5.41
CA PRO A 171 0.76 15.54 4.23
C PRO A 171 1.02 14.04 4.41
N ILE A 172 2.12 13.70 5.09
CA ILE A 172 2.49 12.30 5.38
C ILE A 172 1.48 11.69 6.35
N ALA A 173 1.11 12.42 7.41
CA ALA A 173 0.12 11.96 8.38
C ALA A 173 -1.25 11.72 7.72
N VAL A 174 -1.69 12.61 6.83
CA VAL A 174 -2.91 12.46 6.02
C VAL A 174 -2.84 11.20 5.15
N ASN A 175 -1.72 10.96 4.48
CA ASN A 175 -1.56 9.77 3.64
C ASN A 175 -1.56 8.48 4.47
N ILE A 176 -1.02 8.49 5.70
CA ILE A 176 -1.12 7.34 6.62
C ILE A 176 -2.58 7.08 7.00
N ILE A 177 -3.34 8.12 7.34
CA ILE A 177 -4.77 7.98 7.67
C ILE A 177 -5.54 7.38 6.50
N ARG A 178 -5.26 7.83 5.28
CA ARG A 178 -5.87 7.32 4.04
C ARG A 178 -5.48 5.87 3.76
N LEU A 179 -4.19 5.54 3.86
CA LEU A 179 -3.68 4.19 3.69
C LEU A 179 -4.36 3.21 4.66
N LEU A 180 -4.48 3.61 5.93
CA LEU A 180 -5.11 2.80 6.96
C LEU A 180 -6.65 2.84 6.89
N ASN A 181 -7.23 3.81 6.19
CA ASN A 181 -8.66 4.09 6.17
C ASN A 181 -9.25 4.09 7.61
N ILE A 182 -8.75 5.02 8.44
CA ILE A 182 -9.15 5.16 9.85
C ILE A 182 -9.65 6.59 10.14
N ALA A 183 -10.43 6.73 11.21
CA ALA A 183 -10.86 8.03 11.71
C ALA A 183 -9.70 8.78 12.39
N ILE A 184 -9.78 10.11 12.45
CA ILE A 184 -8.74 10.94 13.05
C ILE A 184 -8.55 10.66 14.55
N GLU A 185 -9.61 10.29 15.26
CA GLU A 185 -9.59 9.96 16.69
C GLU A 185 -8.77 8.69 16.93
N VAL A 186 -8.90 7.71 16.04
CA VAL A 186 -8.10 6.49 16.06
C VAL A 186 -6.64 6.83 15.79
N PHE A 187 -6.38 7.70 14.81
CA PHE A 187 -5.02 8.14 14.51
C PHE A 187 -4.39 8.93 15.66
N LYS A 188 -5.14 9.83 16.32
CA LYS A 188 -4.72 10.53 17.54
C LYS A 188 -4.25 9.54 18.60
N ARG A 189 -5.04 8.50 18.87
CA ARG A 189 -4.68 7.45 19.84
C ARG A 189 -3.37 6.74 19.45
N LEU A 190 -3.17 6.42 18.16
CA LEU A 190 -1.93 5.82 17.68
C LEU A 190 -0.72 6.74 17.93
N LEU A 191 -0.87 8.04 17.66
CA LEU A 191 0.18 9.04 17.90
C LEU A 191 0.48 9.21 19.40
N GLU A 192 -0.54 9.27 20.25
CA GLU A 192 -0.38 9.35 21.71
C GLU A 192 0.37 8.15 22.27
N ASN A 193 0.02 6.93 21.81
CA ASN A 193 0.74 5.72 22.21
C ASN A 193 2.19 5.72 21.70
N SER A 194 2.41 6.25 20.49
CA SER A 194 3.77 6.43 19.95
C SER A 194 4.59 7.44 20.75
N LEU A 195 3.94 8.53 21.23
CA LEU A 195 4.57 9.56 22.06
C LEU A 195 4.98 8.99 23.42
N LYS A 196 4.12 8.16 24.03
CA LYS A 196 4.47 7.43 25.26
C LYS A 196 5.74 6.62 25.06
N ILE A 197 5.79 5.80 23.99
CA ILE A 197 6.96 4.97 23.68
C ILE A 197 8.21 5.81 23.39
N TYR A 198 8.06 6.89 22.62
CA TYR A 198 9.16 7.81 22.30
C TYR A 198 9.80 8.43 23.55
N ASN A 199 8.97 8.77 24.54
CA ASN A 199 9.44 9.36 25.80
C ASN A 199 10.12 8.34 26.73
N TYR A 200 10.04 7.04 26.47
CA TYR A 200 10.71 6.04 27.28
C TYR A 200 12.19 5.95 26.93
N GLN A 201 13.03 6.41 27.86
CA GLN A 201 14.47 6.18 27.80
C GLN A 201 14.77 4.76 28.30
N VAL A 202 15.01 3.82 27.37
CA VAL A 202 15.59 2.53 27.74
C VAL A 202 17.10 2.70 27.80
N THR A 203 17.62 2.79 29.02
CA THR A 203 19.05 2.97 29.31
C THR A 203 19.90 1.77 28.93
N PHE A 204 19.35 0.56 28.92
CA PHE A 204 20.10 -0.63 28.55
C PHE A 204 19.23 -1.84 28.17
N VAL A 205 19.52 -2.47 27.03
CA VAL A 205 19.03 -3.82 26.69
C VAL A 205 20.21 -4.69 26.26
N HIS A 206 20.48 -5.72 27.05
CA HIS A 206 21.44 -6.76 26.71
C HIS A 206 20.84 -7.74 25.69
N ALA A 207 20.82 -7.34 24.42
CA ALA A 207 20.56 -8.24 23.32
C ALA A 207 21.89 -8.75 22.77
N ARG A 208 22.17 -10.06 22.89
CA ARG A 208 23.29 -10.70 22.18
C ARG A 208 23.02 -10.57 20.69
N THR A 209 23.75 -9.70 20.01
CA THR A 209 23.68 -9.52 18.55
C THR A 209 24.95 -10.12 17.95
N PRO A 210 24.85 -11.11 17.04
CA PRO A 210 26.02 -11.84 16.53
C PRO A 210 26.88 -11.03 15.54
N SER A 211 26.44 -9.83 15.14
CA SER A 211 27.19 -8.93 14.24
C SER A 211 27.00 -7.45 14.61
N HIS A 212 27.93 -6.60 14.16
CA HIS A 212 27.94 -5.14 14.35
C HIS A 212 27.60 -4.36 13.07
N ASP A 213 26.94 -5.00 12.10
CA ASP A 213 26.49 -4.35 10.87
C ASP A 213 25.24 -3.47 11.10
N ASN A 214 24.90 -2.64 10.09
CA ASN A 214 23.72 -1.76 10.15
C ASN A 214 22.41 -2.55 10.29
N ASP A 215 22.33 -3.74 9.70
CA ASP A 215 21.14 -4.59 9.78
C ASP A 215 20.91 -5.11 11.21
N ALA A 216 21.98 -5.46 11.92
CA ALA A 216 21.94 -5.83 13.32
C ALA A 216 21.52 -4.66 14.22
N ALA A 217 21.94 -3.44 13.89
CA ALA A 217 21.50 -2.23 14.61
C ALA A 217 19.98 -2.00 14.44
N ILE A 218 19.46 -2.15 13.22
CA ILE A 218 18.01 -2.04 12.93
C ILE A 218 17.23 -3.15 13.64
N ALA A 219 17.73 -4.40 13.60
CA ALA A 219 17.11 -5.53 14.29
C ALA A 219 17.09 -5.35 15.81
N LYS A 220 18.17 -4.81 16.39
CA LYS A 220 18.24 -4.46 17.81
C LYS A 220 17.23 -3.38 18.18
N ALA A 221 17.17 -2.28 17.43
CA ALA A 221 16.18 -1.22 17.65
C ALA A 221 14.74 -1.75 17.59
N ARG A 222 14.42 -2.57 16.59
CA ARG A 222 13.11 -3.23 16.46
C ARG A 222 12.77 -4.10 17.67
N SER A 223 13.75 -4.84 18.18
CA SER A 223 13.56 -5.74 19.33
C SER A 223 13.33 -4.96 20.62
N ILE A 224 14.12 -3.90 20.86
CA ILE A 224 13.95 -3.00 22.01
C ILE A 224 12.56 -2.39 21.99
N ASN A 225 12.11 -1.86 20.85
CA ASN A 225 10.78 -1.26 20.74
C ASN A 225 9.66 -2.25 21.00
N LYS A 226 9.75 -3.49 20.51
CA LYS A 226 8.76 -4.53 20.82
C LYS A 226 8.67 -4.83 22.32
N ILE A 227 9.80 -4.76 23.04
CA ILE A 227 9.82 -4.95 24.49
C ILE A 227 9.12 -3.79 25.19
N ILE A 228 9.42 -2.54 24.79
CA ILE A 228 8.78 -1.33 25.33
C ILE A 228 7.27 -1.35 25.07
N GLU A 229 6.85 -1.68 23.86
CA GLU A 229 5.44 -1.80 23.46
C GLU A 229 4.69 -2.83 24.32
N LYS A 230 5.28 -4.02 24.53
CA LYS A 230 4.69 -5.05 25.39
C LYS A 230 4.62 -4.64 26.86
N TYR A 231 5.66 -3.97 27.35
CA TYR A 231 5.69 -3.47 28.73
C TYR A 231 4.58 -2.43 28.94
N HIS A 232 4.43 -1.49 28.01
CA HIS A 232 3.35 -0.50 28.04
C HIS A 232 1.95 -1.10 27.92
N GLY A 233 1.76 -2.09 27.04
CA GLY A 233 0.50 -2.79 26.92
C GLY A 233 0.07 -3.52 28.21
N SER A 234 1.02 -3.79 29.11
CA SER A 234 0.79 -4.51 30.37
C SER A 234 0.69 -3.59 31.60
N ASN A 235 1.35 -2.42 31.59
CA ASN A 235 1.41 -1.46 32.71
C ASN A 235 0.60 -0.17 32.44
N SER A 236 -0.70 -0.31 32.21
CA SER A 236 -1.61 0.79 31.84
C SER A 236 -1.94 1.80 32.96
N GLN A 237 -1.26 1.78 34.11
CA GLN A 237 -1.69 2.56 35.28
C GLN A 237 -0.97 3.87 35.60
N GLU A 238 0.19 4.24 35.05
CA GLU A 238 0.90 5.42 35.63
C GLU A 238 1.77 6.31 34.72
N SER A 239 1.68 6.20 33.39
CA SER A 239 2.38 7.19 32.54
C SER A 239 1.52 8.44 32.36
N SER A 240 2.05 9.60 32.78
CA SER A 240 1.60 10.97 32.43
C SER A 240 0.86 11.03 31.09
N LYS A 241 -0.28 11.75 31.05
CA LYS A 241 -1.10 11.98 29.83
C LYS A 241 -0.26 12.64 28.72
N ALA A 242 0.50 11.85 27.98
CA ALA A 242 1.16 12.28 26.77
C ALA A 242 0.07 12.51 25.72
N THR A 243 -0.28 13.77 25.50
CA THR A 243 -1.33 14.20 24.59
C THR A 243 -0.73 14.92 23.40
N ILE A 244 -1.26 14.65 22.21
CA ILE A 244 -0.93 15.40 21.00
C ILE A 244 -1.62 16.77 21.07
N SER A 245 -0.94 17.81 20.59
CA SER A 245 -1.45 19.16 20.53
C SER A 245 -2.70 19.26 19.66
N GLU A 246 -3.68 20.02 20.14
CA GLU A 246 -4.92 20.27 19.41
C GLU A 246 -4.68 21.11 18.14
N ASP A 247 -3.60 21.92 18.10
CA ASP A 247 -3.25 22.67 16.90
C ASP A 247 -2.83 21.75 15.75
N TYR A 248 -1.96 20.76 16.02
CA TYR A 248 -1.55 19.76 15.04
C TYR A 248 -2.75 18.99 14.48
N LEU A 249 -3.67 18.57 15.36
CA LEU A 249 -4.89 17.86 14.95
C LEU A 249 -5.80 18.73 14.08
N ARG A 250 -5.99 20.01 14.42
CA ARG A 250 -6.76 20.96 13.60
C ARG A 250 -6.16 21.16 12.21
N GLN A 251 -4.84 21.30 12.11
CA GLN A 251 -4.16 21.42 10.82
C GLN A 251 -4.36 20.17 9.96
N LEU A 252 -4.36 18.99 10.59
CA LEU A 252 -4.56 17.71 9.95
C LEU A 252 -6.01 17.52 9.48
N GLU A 253 -7.02 17.88 10.29
CA GLU A 253 -8.43 17.87 9.88
C GLU A 253 -8.68 18.79 8.70
N LYS A 254 -8.10 20.00 8.73
CA LYS A 254 -8.20 20.96 7.64
C LYS A 254 -7.67 20.36 6.34
N HIS A 255 -6.47 19.78 6.37
CA HIS A 255 -5.89 19.14 5.18
C HIS A 255 -6.69 17.94 4.69
N LEU A 256 -7.24 17.10 5.59
CA LEU A 256 -8.10 15.98 5.22
C LEU A 256 -9.34 16.44 4.44
N LYS A 257 -9.98 17.55 4.87
CA LYS A 257 -11.16 18.13 4.21
C LYS A 257 -10.81 18.75 2.86
N GLU A 258 -9.69 19.45 2.77
CA GLU A 258 -9.22 20.10 1.53
C GLU A 258 -8.84 19.07 0.46
N THR A 259 -8.10 18.02 0.83
CA THR A 259 -7.72 16.96 -0.11
C THR A 259 -8.86 15.99 -0.45
N GLY A 260 -9.85 15.80 0.45
CA GLY A 260 -11.06 15.03 0.13
C GLY A 260 -12.00 15.74 -0.86
N SER A 261 -11.97 17.08 -0.91
CA SER A 261 -12.77 17.86 -1.87
C SER A 261 -12.16 17.87 -3.29
N ASN A 262 -10.85 17.64 -3.40
CA ASN A 262 -10.12 17.64 -4.68
C ASN A 262 -10.18 16.29 -5.43
N GLU A 263 -10.44 15.16 -4.75
CA GLU A 263 -10.61 13.85 -5.40
C GLU A 263 -11.92 13.74 -6.19
N VAL A 264 -12.89 14.63 -5.97
CA VAL A 264 -14.16 14.69 -6.73
C VAL A 264 -14.04 15.54 -8.01
N GLN A 265 -12.93 16.26 -8.22
CA GLN A 265 -12.76 17.18 -9.35
C GLN A 265 -11.80 16.72 -10.46
N ILE A 266 -11.32 15.48 -10.43
CA ILE A 266 -10.58 14.90 -11.55
C ILE A 266 -11.53 14.02 -12.36
N LYS A 267 -11.92 14.59 -13.49
CA LYS A 267 -12.85 14.13 -14.56
C LYS A 267 -12.79 12.65 -14.93
#